data_AF-A0A9D9TPB1-F1
#
_entry.id   AF-A0A9D9TPB1-F1
#
_cell.length_a   1.000
_cell.length_b   1.000
_cell.length_c   1.000
_cell.angle_alpha   90.00
_cell.angle_beta   90.00
_cell.angle_gamma   90.00
#
_symmetry.space_group_name_H-M   'P 1'
#
loop_
_entity.id
_entity.type
_entity.pdbx_description
1 polymer ?
#
loop_
_entity_poly.entity_id
_entity_poly.type
_entity_poly.pdbx_seq_one_letter_code
_entity_poly.pdbx_strand_id
1 'polypeptide(L)'
;AIVEEQKAISYIPKNTKNLIITSNLPKKKHKRIGERVYVDYGGEDYLGFITSTNSENQFNIRFYSYTNNETDWVDAKDLKPYTCSQNFNNNTKVKVYSTIDEKWLPAEVKKKYYCLHYIHYEGYGTQWDEWVPSDRIKPRK
;
A
#
# COMPACT_ATOMS: atom_id res chain seq x y z
N ALA A 1 5.85 -4.91 -3.47
CA ALA A 1 6.86 -5.48 -2.55
C ALA A 1 6.37 -5.33 -1.11
N ILE A 2 6.45 -6.41 -0.33
CA ILE A 2 6.27 -6.34 1.12
C ILE A 2 7.49 -5.57 1.64
N VAL A 3 7.25 -4.46 2.33
CA VAL A 3 8.32 -3.74 3.04
C VAL A 3 8.95 -4.73 4.01
N GLU A 4 10.22 -5.09 3.80
CA GLU A 4 10.93 -6.13 4.58
C GLU A 4 10.96 -5.89 6.11
N GLU A 5 10.58 -4.70 6.57
CA GLU A 5 10.43 -4.39 8.00
C GLU A 5 8.96 -4.40 8.51
N GLN A 6 7.97 -4.51 7.63
CA GLN A 6 6.58 -4.80 8.02
C GLN A 6 6.40 -6.32 8.13
N LYS A 7 6.77 -6.87 9.29
CA LYS A 7 6.33 -8.23 9.64
C LYS A 7 4.82 -8.19 9.84
N ALA A 8 4.08 -8.88 8.96
CA ALA A 8 2.65 -9.06 9.16
C ALA A 8 2.41 -9.73 10.52
N ILE A 9 1.32 -9.36 11.19
CA ILE A 9 0.96 -9.94 12.49
C ILE A 9 0.88 -11.48 12.46
N SER A 10 0.65 -12.06 11.26
CA SER A 10 0.68 -13.49 11.00
C SER A 10 2.05 -14.16 11.16
N TYR A 11 3.15 -13.42 11.04
CA TYR A 11 4.51 -13.92 11.29
C TYR A 11 4.89 -13.93 12.77
N ILE A 12 4.02 -13.40 13.63
CA ILE A 12 4.26 -13.40 15.08
C ILE A 12 3.93 -14.81 15.59
N PRO A 13 4.92 -15.54 16.17
CA PRO A 13 4.70 -16.89 16.67
C PRO A 13 3.54 -16.97 17.65
N LYS A 14 2.73 -18.04 17.60
CA LYS A 14 1.60 -18.23 18.53
C LYS A 14 2.00 -18.25 20.01
N ASN A 15 3.27 -18.52 20.32
CA ASN A 15 3.82 -18.52 21.67
C ASN A 15 4.31 -17.12 22.15
N THR A 16 4.16 -16.08 21.32
CA THR A 16 4.49 -14.70 21.71
C THR A 16 3.41 -14.19 22.66
N LYS A 17 3.54 -14.51 23.95
CA LYS A 17 2.50 -14.22 24.95
C LYS A 17 2.24 -12.73 25.19
N ASN A 18 3.16 -11.84 24.81
CA ASN A 18 3.07 -10.43 25.12
C ASN A 18 3.52 -9.57 23.93
N LEU A 19 2.62 -9.22 23.02
CA LEU A 19 2.83 -8.09 22.12
C LEU A 19 2.46 -6.81 22.88
N ILE A 20 3.46 -6.19 23.50
CA ILE A 20 3.27 -4.90 24.17
C ILE A 20 3.54 -3.81 23.13
N ILE A 21 2.48 -3.13 22.67
CA ILE A 21 2.64 -1.85 21.99
C ILE A 21 3.09 -0.87 23.06
N THR A 22 4.39 -0.62 23.15
CA THR A 22 4.94 0.30 24.15
C THR A 22 4.41 1.70 23.88
N SER A 23 3.84 2.33 24.92
CA SER A 23 3.28 3.69 24.85
C SER A 23 4.32 4.78 24.61
N ASN A 24 5.61 4.42 24.63
CA ASN A 24 6.75 5.30 24.39
C ASN A 24 7.25 5.21 22.93
N LEU A 25 6.34 5.06 21.96
CA LEU A 25 6.72 5.23 20.57
C LEU A 25 7.30 6.64 20.39
N PRO A 26 8.54 6.80 19.91
CA PRO A 26 9.08 8.11 19.66
C PRO A 26 8.13 8.85 18.72
N LYS A 27 7.72 10.06 19.12
CA LYS A 27 6.88 10.90 18.26
C LYS A 27 7.62 11.07 16.93
N LYS A 28 6.91 10.85 15.82
CA LYS A 28 7.48 11.09 14.50
C LYS A 28 8.04 12.50 14.46
N LYS A 29 9.31 12.63 14.08
CA LYS A 29 9.98 13.93 13.93
C LYS A 29 9.25 14.82 12.91
N HIS A 30 8.55 14.19 11.96
CA HIS A 30 7.75 14.87 10.95
C HIS A 30 6.53 14.02 10.55
N LYS A 31 5.39 14.68 10.26
CA LYS A 31 4.12 14.00 9.96
C LYS A 31 4.16 13.13 8.71
N ARG A 32 4.98 13.52 7.73
CA ARG A 32 5.16 12.81 6.46
C ARG A 32 6.02 11.56 6.56
N ILE A 33 6.72 11.32 7.69
CA ILE A 33 7.49 10.08 7.85
C ILE A 33 6.53 8.88 7.83
N GLY A 34 6.82 7.93 6.95
CA GLY A 34 5.99 6.76 6.64
C GLY A 34 4.95 6.97 5.53
N GLU A 35 4.85 8.17 4.96
CA GLU A 35 4.01 8.45 3.78
C GLU A 35 4.60 7.76 2.54
N ARG A 36 3.74 7.17 1.71
CA ARG A 36 4.12 6.68 0.37
C ARG A 36 4.08 7.85 -0.61
N VAL A 37 5.11 7.95 -1.44
CA VAL A 37 5.27 9.03 -2.41
C VAL A 37 5.84 8.46 -3.70
N TYR A 38 5.53 9.11 -4.81
CA TYR A 38 6.29 8.95 -6.04
C TYR A 38 7.41 9.98 -6.04
N VAL A 39 8.58 9.59 -6.53
CA VAL A 39 9.71 10.47 -6.82
C VAL A 39 9.84 10.59 -8.32
N ASP A 40 9.85 11.82 -8.83
CA ASP A 40 10.08 12.09 -10.25
C ASP A 40 11.58 12.13 -10.55
N TYR A 41 12.08 11.14 -11.30
CA TYR A 41 13.43 11.18 -11.86
C TYR A 41 13.33 11.27 -13.38
N GLY A 42 13.56 12.47 -13.91
CA GLY A 42 13.64 12.68 -15.35
C GLY A 42 12.34 12.36 -16.11
N GLY A 43 11.19 12.52 -15.46
CA GLY A 43 9.86 12.25 -16.02
C GLY A 43 9.29 10.88 -15.68
N GLU A 44 10.07 10.01 -15.02
CA GLU A 44 9.63 8.69 -14.58
C GLU A 44 9.34 8.68 -13.07
N ASP A 45 8.20 8.11 -12.69
CA ASP A 45 7.73 8.08 -11.30
C ASP A 45 8.15 6.80 -10.57
N TYR A 46 8.98 6.94 -9.55
CA TYR A 46 9.46 5.84 -8.71
C TYR A 46 8.74 5.81 -7.37
N LEU A 47 8.07 4.70 -7.07
CA LEU A 47 7.35 4.56 -5.80
C LEU A 47 8.33 4.30 -4.64
N GLY A 48 8.16 5.04 -3.57
CA GLY A 48 8.89 4.85 -2.31
C GLY A 48 8.07 5.25 -1.10
N PHE A 49 8.73 5.33 0.05
CA PHE A 49 8.14 5.95 1.23
C PHE A 49 9.20 6.69 2.05
N ILE A 50 8.75 7.74 2.72
CA ILE A 50 9.61 8.63 3.50
C ILE A 50 10.06 7.93 4.78
N THR A 51 11.37 7.77 4.97
CA THR A 51 11.96 7.18 6.18
C THR A 51 12.41 8.25 7.17
N SER A 52 12.91 9.39 6.68
CA SER A 52 13.42 10.49 7.49
C SER A 52 13.38 11.83 6.77
N THR A 53 13.68 12.91 7.49
CA THR A 53 13.80 14.27 6.96
C THR A 53 14.94 15.00 7.67
N ASN A 54 15.55 15.97 6.99
CA ASN A 54 16.64 16.80 7.52
C ASN A 54 16.17 18.26 7.74
N SER A 55 17.07 19.11 8.23
CA SER A 55 16.80 20.55 8.44
C SER A 55 16.63 21.34 7.15
N GLU A 56 17.02 20.76 6.01
CA GLU A 56 16.98 21.38 4.68
C GLU A 56 15.68 21.02 3.92
N ASN A 57 14.69 20.43 4.61
CA ASN A 57 13.41 20.03 4.04
C ASN A 57 13.52 18.99 2.90
N GLN A 58 14.60 18.21 2.92
CA GLN A 58 14.73 17.02 2.09
C GLN A 58 14.16 15.81 2.84
N PHE A 59 13.77 14.81 2.07
CA PHE A 59 13.21 13.57 2.58
C PHE A 59 14.06 12.40 2.10
N ASN A 60 14.50 11.55 3.03
CA ASN A 60 15.08 10.29 2.64
C ASN A 60 13.95 9.33 2.26
N ILE A 61 14.00 8.81 1.04
CA ILE A 61 13.02 7.90 0.46
C ILE A 61 13.66 6.53 0.40
N ARG A 62 12.97 5.49 0.89
CA ARG A 62 13.31 4.10 0.54
C ARG A 62 12.41 3.65 -0.60
N PHE A 63 13.02 3.20 -1.70
CA PHE A 63 12.30 2.81 -2.90
C PHE A 63 11.78 1.38 -2.83
N TYR A 64 10.64 1.14 -3.48
CA TYR A 64 10.17 -0.21 -3.77
C TYR A 64 10.91 -0.73 -5.01
N SER A 65 12.15 -1.18 -4.82
CA SER A 65 13.01 -1.72 -5.87
C SER A 65 13.17 -3.24 -5.75
N TYR A 66 14.00 -3.84 -6.62
CA TYR A 66 14.34 -5.26 -6.53
C TYR A 66 15.05 -5.59 -5.20
N THR A 67 15.96 -4.73 -4.76
CA THR A 67 16.74 -4.91 -3.54
C THR A 67 15.99 -4.44 -2.29
N ASN A 68 14.97 -3.59 -2.44
CA ASN A 68 14.19 -2.98 -1.37
C ASN A 68 15.02 -2.28 -0.28
N ASN A 69 16.28 -1.95 -0.52
CA ASN A 69 17.13 -1.22 0.43
C ASN A 69 17.74 0.06 -0.17
N GLU A 70 17.43 0.34 -1.43
CA GLU A 70 17.83 1.58 -2.10
C GLU A 70 17.15 2.79 -1.45
N THR A 71 17.98 3.76 -1.06
CA THR A 71 17.52 5.02 -0.47
C THR A 71 18.17 6.22 -1.13
N ASP A 72 17.43 7.32 -1.23
CA ASP A 72 17.99 8.60 -1.68
C ASP A 72 17.35 9.78 -0.93
N TRP A 73 18.10 10.89 -0.82
CA TRP A 73 17.60 12.15 -0.30
C TRP A 73 17.03 13.00 -1.43
N VAL A 74 15.76 13.31 -1.34
CA VAL A 74 14.99 13.97 -2.40
C VAL A 74 14.40 15.26 -1.88
N ASP A 75 14.43 16.32 -2.70
CA ASP A 75 13.79 17.58 -2.38
C ASP A 75 12.26 17.43 -2.36
N ALA A 76 11.59 18.19 -1.50
CA ALA A 76 10.13 18.15 -1.40
C ALA A 76 9.38 18.41 -2.73
N LYS A 77 10.00 19.15 -3.66
CA LYS A 77 9.45 19.50 -4.98
C LYS A 77 9.37 18.31 -5.94
N ASP A 78 10.25 17.33 -5.78
CA ASP A 78 10.34 16.14 -6.65
C ASP A 78 9.46 15.00 -6.12
N LEU A 79 8.79 15.21 -4.98
CA LEU A 79 7.85 14.28 -4.39
C LEU A 79 6.42 14.55 -4.85
N LYS A 80 5.78 13.53 -5.42
CA LYS A 80 4.35 13.50 -5.74
C LYS A 80 3.59 12.65 -4.71
N PRO A 81 2.40 13.06 -4.25
CA PRO A 81 1.58 12.25 -3.36
C PRO A 81 1.19 10.92 -4.01
N TYR A 82 1.28 9.82 -3.25
CA TYR A 82 0.68 8.57 -3.70
C TYR A 82 -0.83 8.61 -3.50
N THR A 83 -1.57 8.71 -4.60
CA THR A 83 -3.04 8.74 -4.61
C THR A 83 -3.62 7.48 -5.25
N CYS A 84 -4.66 6.91 -4.64
CA CYS A 84 -5.39 5.82 -5.26
C CYS A 84 -6.12 6.32 -6.51
N SER A 85 -6.00 5.60 -7.63
CA SER A 85 -6.70 5.95 -8.87
C SER A 85 -8.22 5.95 -8.70
N GLN A 86 -8.73 5.00 -7.92
CA GLN A 86 -10.14 4.86 -7.59
C GLN A 86 -10.31 4.36 -6.15
N ASN A 87 -11.42 4.72 -5.51
CA ASN A 87 -11.73 4.27 -4.17
C ASN A 87 -13.18 3.77 -4.09
N PHE A 88 -13.33 2.48 -3.84
CA PHE A 88 -14.63 1.83 -3.70
C PHE A 88 -14.95 1.58 -2.22
N ASN A 89 -16.18 1.86 -1.82
CA ASN A 89 -16.63 1.62 -0.44
C ASN A 89 -16.97 0.15 -0.20
N ASN A 90 -17.02 -0.24 1.07
CA ASN A 90 -17.50 -1.57 1.44
C ASN A 90 -18.93 -1.79 0.92
N ASN A 91 -19.24 -3.05 0.59
CA ASN A 91 -20.47 -3.54 -0.03
C ASN A 91 -20.77 -2.97 -1.44
N THR A 92 -19.79 -2.31 -2.08
CA THR A 92 -19.96 -1.82 -3.47
C THR A 92 -19.82 -2.98 -4.45
N LYS A 93 -20.78 -3.12 -5.36
CA LYS A 93 -20.71 -4.05 -6.49
C LYS A 93 -19.82 -3.48 -7.60
N VAL A 94 -18.83 -4.25 -8.03
CA VAL A 94 -17.79 -3.84 -8.98
C VAL A 94 -17.53 -4.96 -9.99
N LYS A 95 -16.68 -4.68 -10.98
CA LYS A 95 -15.98 -5.70 -11.76
C LYS A 95 -14.50 -5.68 -11.41
N VAL A 96 -13.90 -6.84 -11.18
CA VAL A 96 -12.48 -7.01 -10.86
C VAL A 96 -11.80 -7.82 -11.96
N TYR A 97 -10.63 -7.39 -12.41
CA TYR A 97 -9.84 -8.13 -13.38
C TYR A 97 -9.16 -9.32 -12.69
N SER A 98 -9.57 -10.55 -13.03
CA SER A 98 -8.91 -11.79 -12.61
C SER A 98 -7.68 -12.00 -13.48
N THR A 99 -6.49 -12.12 -12.86
CA THR A 99 -5.24 -12.44 -13.58
C THR A 99 -5.13 -13.92 -13.94
N ILE A 100 -5.97 -14.77 -13.35
CA ILE A 100 -6.01 -16.21 -13.64
C ILE A 100 -6.88 -16.46 -14.86
N ASP A 101 -8.07 -15.85 -14.88
CA ASP A 101 -9.04 -16.01 -15.97
C ASP A 101 -8.87 -14.97 -17.08
N GLU A 102 -7.96 -14.01 -16.89
CA GLU A 102 -7.68 -12.88 -17.79
C GLU A 102 -8.93 -12.07 -18.18
N LYS A 103 -9.94 -12.01 -17.30
CA LYS A 103 -11.23 -11.37 -17.56
C LYS A 103 -11.75 -10.56 -16.37
N TRP A 104 -12.64 -9.62 -16.69
CA TRP A 104 -13.37 -8.83 -15.69
C TRP A 104 -14.55 -9.62 -15.13
N LEU A 105 -14.47 -10.01 -13.87
CA LEU A 105 -15.49 -10.76 -13.15
C LEU A 105 -16.31 -9.87 -12.21
N PRO A 106 -17.62 -10.14 -12.03
CA PRO A 106 -18.42 -9.44 -11.03
C PRO A 106 -17.91 -9.77 -9.62
N ALA A 107 -17.81 -8.75 -8.77
CA ALA A 107 -17.36 -8.90 -7.40
C ALA A 107 -18.03 -7.86 -6.49
N GLU A 108 -17.81 -8.02 -5.20
CA GLU A 108 -18.22 -7.08 -4.16
C GLU A 108 -17.03 -6.71 -3.28
N VAL A 109 -16.85 -5.42 -3.02
CA VAL A 109 -15.85 -4.94 -2.07
C VAL A 109 -16.31 -5.25 -0.66
N LYS A 110 -15.55 -6.07 0.08
CA LYS A 110 -15.85 -6.43 1.46
C LYS A 110 -15.11 -5.53 2.46
N LYS A 111 -13.86 -5.18 2.16
CA LYS A 111 -13.05 -4.27 2.99
C LYS A 111 -12.20 -3.36 2.10
N LYS A 112 -11.78 -2.23 2.65
CA LYS A 112 -10.78 -1.36 2.03
C LYS A 112 -9.66 -1.06 3.02
N TYR A 113 -8.45 -1.00 2.49
CA TYR A 113 -7.26 -0.60 3.24
C TYR A 113 -6.35 0.20 2.30
N TYR A 114 -6.27 1.51 2.54
CA TYR A 114 -5.53 2.43 1.66
C TYR A 114 -6.02 2.31 0.20
N CYS A 115 -5.14 1.96 -0.75
CA CYS A 115 -5.50 1.77 -2.17
C CYS A 115 -5.78 0.30 -2.54
N LEU A 116 -5.95 -0.57 -1.56
CA LEU A 116 -6.31 -1.97 -1.74
C LEU A 116 -7.75 -2.21 -1.31
N HIS A 117 -8.44 -3.06 -2.05
CA HIS A 117 -9.80 -3.50 -1.75
C HIS A 117 -9.81 -5.02 -1.63
N TYR A 118 -10.30 -5.52 -0.50
CA TYR A 118 -10.58 -6.93 -0.31
C TYR A 118 -11.91 -7.24 -0.97
N ILE A 119 -11.90 -8.10 -1.98
CA ILE A 119 -13.07 -8.39 -2.81
C ILE A 119 -13.53 -9.83 -2.63
N HIS A 120 -14.81 -10.06 -2.90
CA HIS A 120 -15.41 -11.38 -3.05
C HIS A 120 -16.01 -11.49 -4.45
N TYR A 121 -15.57 -12.46 -5.24
CA TYR A 121 -16.10 -12.72 -6.58
C TYR A 121 -17.49 -13.35 -6.50
N GLU A 122 -18.45 -12.86 -7.30
CA GLU A 122 -19.81 -13.41 -7.29
C GLU A 122 -19.86 -14.81 -7.90
N GLY A 123 -20.44 -15.77 -7.18
CA GLY A 123 -20.54 -17.16 -7.61
C GLY A 123 -19.30 -18.01 -7.30
N TYR A 124 -18.29 -17.44 -6.64
CA TYR A 124 -17.08 -18.13 -6.23
C TYR A 124 -17.04 -18.27 -4.69
N GLY A 125 -16.37 -19.31 -4.20
CA GLY A 125 -16.16 -19.49 -2.76
C GLY A 125 -15.11 -18.51 -2.20
N THR A 126 -15.10 -18.33 -0.87
CA THR A 126 -14.22 -17.37 -0.18
C THR A 126 -12.72 -17.68 -0.31
N GLN A 127 -12.35 -18.89 -0.74
CA GLN A 127 -10.95 -19.23 -1.04
C GLN A 127 -10.37 -18.42 -2.21
N TRP A 128 -11.23 -17.77 -3.00
CA TRP A 128 -10.86 -16.89 -4.11
C TRP A 128 -10.91 -15.42 -3.76
N ASP A 129 -11.27 -15.07 -2.52
CA ASP A 129 -11.22 -13.69 -2.06
C ASP A 129 -9.76 -13.20 -2.04
N GLU A 130 -9.53 -11.99 -2.53
CA GLU A 130 -8.19 -11.41 -2.60
C GLU A 130 -8.21 -9.91 -2.30
N TRP A 131 -7.03 -9.38 -1.95
CA TRP A 131 -6.78 -7.95 -1.94
C TRP A 131 -6.29 -7.53 -3.32
N VAL A 132 -7.01 -6.63 -3.97
CA VAL A 132 -6.63 -6.10 -5.28
C VAL A 132 -6.38 -4.59 -5.23
N PRO A 133 -5.41 -4.07 -5.99
CA PRO A 133 -5.25 -2.64 -6.21
C PRO A 133 -6.41 -2.04 -7.01
N SER A 134 -6.64 -0.74 -6.85
CA SER A 134 -7.78 -0.02 -7.45
C SER A 134 -7.79 -0.01 -8.98
N ASP A 135 -6.65 -0.18 -9.63
CA ASP A 135 -6.50 -0.29 -11.09
C ASP A 135 -7.09 -1.60 -11.66
N ARG A 136 -7.16 -2.67 -10.85
CA ARG A 136 -7.85 -3.93 -11.18
C ARG A 136 -9.36 -3.88 -10.94
N ILE A 137 -9.93 -2.72 -10.59
CA ILE A 137 -11.36 -2.58 -10.27
C ILE A 137 -12.00 -1.54 -11.19
N LYS A 138 -13.24 -1.81 -11.62
CA LYS A 138 -14.08 -0.81 -12.30
C LYS A 138 -15.53 -0.85 -11.82
N PRO A 139 -16.28 0.26 -11.94
CA PRO A 139 -17.71 0.27 -11.62
C PRO A 139 -18.48 -0.79 -12.41
N ARG A 140 -19.49 -1.42 -11.79
CA ARG A 140 -20.25 -2.51 -12.42
C ARG A 140 -21.12 -2.05 -13.61
N LYS A 141 -21.55 -0.77 -13.60
CA LYS A 141 -22.63 -0.19 -14.42
C LYS A 141 -23.96 -0.91 -14.27
#